data_AF-A0A9P6EBK8-F1
#
_entry.id   AF-A0A9P6EBK8-F1
#
_cell.length_a   1.000
_cell.length_b   1.000
_cell.length_c   1.000
_cell.angle_alpha   90.00
_cell.angle_beta   90.00
_cell.angle_gamma   90.00
#
_symmetry.space_group_name_H-M   'P 1'
#
loop_
_entity.id
_entity.type
_entity.pdbx_description
1 polymer ?
#
loop_
_entity_poly.entity_id
_entity_poly.type
_entity_poly.pdbx_seq_one_letter_code
_entity_poly.pdbx_strand_id
1 'polypeptide(L)'
;MATYHTSHSHTHTTNGDQSWYSTNQSVATPSDVSTAVRKLLSSTRRLQEILKLWSTERATESDVSDVYVQIGHEFNATINAFAHYGIELANIHSIPGELRAVLEGCLAEDPSPQVMETFQPELRKVLYKLLKGLQARQDSWRAATQRNADHHAQMLDLA
;
A
#
# COMPACT_ATOMS: atom_id res chain seq x y z
N MET A 1 -10.88 64.93 24.00
CA MET A 1 -10.35 64.34 25.24
C MET A 1 -11.44 63.46 25.82
N ALA A 2 -11.31 62.18 26.13
CA ALA A 2 -10.14 61.33 26.34
C ALA A 2 -10.42 59.88 25.89
N THR A 3 -9.36 59.20 25.45
CA THR A 3 -9.21 57.75 25.20
C THR A 3 -9.09 56.96 26.50
N TYR A 4 -9.69 55.77 26.60
CA TYR A 4 -9.16 54.65 27.40
C TYR A 4 -9.49 53.27 26.77
N HIS A 5 -8.48 52.40 26.77
CA HIS A 5 -8.39 51.00 26.31
C HIS A 5 -9.13 49.99 27.23
N THR A 6 -9.40 48.76 26.76
CA THR A 6 -8.91 47.47 27.34
C THR A 6 -9.42 46.21 26.58
N SER A 7 -8.45 45.47 26.02
CA SER A 7 -8.24 44.01 25.83
C SER A 7 -9.30 42.88 25.95
N HIS A 8 -9.25 42.02 24.90
CA HIS A 8 -9.15 40.54 24.81
C HIS A 8 -10.24 39.59 25.33
N SER A 9 -10.73 38.72 24.43
CA SER A 9 -10.77 37.24 24.61
C SER A 9 -10.89 36.51 23.26
N HIS A 10 -9.95 35.59 23.02
CA HIS A 10 -9.96 34.61 21.93
C HIS A 10 -10.97 33.48 22.20
N THR A 11 -11.64 33.00 21.16
CA THR A 11 -12.20 31.64 21.14
C THR A 11 -11.51 30.82 20.07
N HIS A 12 -10.76 29.81 20.52
CA HIS A 12 -10.15 28.77 19.72
C HIS A 12 -11.25 27.89 19.09
N THR A 13 -11.30 27.81 17.76
CA THR A 13 -11.96 26.72 17.04
C THR A 13 -10.92 25.65 16.72
N THR A 14 -10.91 24.56 17.48
CA THR A 14 -10.17 23.34 17.14
C THR A 14 -11.15 22.30 16.60
N ASN A 15 -11.35 22.28 15.29
CA ASN A 15 -11.88 21.10 14.59
C ASN A 15 -10.70 20.43 13.89
N GLY A 16 -9.97 19.63 14.67
CA GLY A 16 -9.03 18.65 14.14
C GLY A 16 -9.75 17.31 14.06
N ASP A 17 -10.36 17.03 12.91
CA ASP A 17 -10.61 15.67 12.47
C ASP A 17 -10.02 15.56 11.06
N GLN A 18 -8.87 14.88 10.97
CA GLN A 18 -8.17 14.63 9.72
C GLN A 18 -8.98 13.59 8.94
N SER A 19 -9.90 14.06 8.10
CA SER A 19 -10.58 13.22 7.10
C SER A 19 -9.58 12.67 6.10
N TRP A 20 -9.20 11.41 6.26
CA TRP A 20 -8.34 10.66 5.33
C TRP A 20 -9.09 10.03 4.15
N TYR A 21 -10.35 10.42 3.89
CA TYR A 21 -11.14 9.92 2.78
C TYR A 21 -11.42 11.01 1.73
N SER A 22 -10.40 11.41 0.98
CA SER A 22 -10.63 12.03 -0.33
C SER A 22 -10.83 10.93 -1.36
N THR A 23 -12.08 10.45 -1.48
CA THR A 23 -12.54 9.56 -2.56
C THR A 23 -12.57 10.33 -3.88
N ASN A 24 -11.43 10.37 -4.58
CA ASN A 24 -11.40 10.72 -6.00
C ASN A 24 -11.52 9.42 -6.80
N GLN A 25 -12.75 8.92 -6.96
CA GLN A 25 -13.06 7.72 -7.75
C GLN A 25 -12.83 8.03 -9.23
N SER A 26 -11.57 8.02 -9.62
CA SER A 26 -11.15 8.04 -11.02
C SER A 26 -11.43 6.64 -11.56
N VAL A 27 -12.16 6.55 -12.67
CA VAL A 27 -12.45 5.28 -13.35
C VAL A 27 -11.12 4.58 -13.63
N ALA A 28 -10.83 3.51 -12.90
CA ALA A 28 -9.57 2.79 -13.06
C ALA A 28 -9.52 2.11 -14.43
N THR A 29 -8.54 2.51 -15.23
CA THR A 29 -8.22 1.99 -16.56
C THR A 29 -7.30 0.76 -16.46
N PRO A 30 -7.16 -0.06 -17.53
CA PRO A 30 -6.21 -1.19 -17.54
C PRO A 30 -4.77 -0.81 -17.19
N SER A 31 -4.38 0.42 -17.53
CA SER A 31 -3.11 1.04 -17.14
C SER A 31 -2.96 1.24 -15.64
N ASP A 32 -4.07 1.40 -14.90
CA ASP A 32 -4.06 1.67 -13.46
C ASP A 32 -3.79 0.40 -12.66
N VAL A 33 -4.33 -0.75 -13.07
CA VAL A 33 -4.00 -2.06 -12.46
C VAL A 33 -2.52 -2.36 -12.62
N SER A 34 -2.00 -2.26 -13.84
CA SER A 34 -0.58 -2.52 -14.10
C SER A 34 0.34 -1.57 -13.33
N THR A 35 -0.05 -0.30 -13.21
CA THR A 35 0.72 0.70 -12.49
C THR A 35 0.70 0.47 -10.97
N ALA A 36 -0.47 0.22 -10.39
CA ALA A 36 -0.62 -0.08 -8.97
C ALA A 36 0.21 -1.32 -8.57
N VAL A 37 0.14 -2.39 -9.36
CA VAL A 37 0.95 -3.59 -9.13
C VAL A 37 2.45 -3.29 -9.18
N ARG A 38 2.92 -2.55 -10.21
CA ARG A 38 4.35 -2.19 -10.31
C ARG A 38 4.82 -1.39 -9.09
N LYS A 39 4.02 -0.42 -8.63
CA LYS A 39 4.33 0.39 -7.45
C LYS A 39 4.39 -0.46 -6.18
N LEU A 40 3.40 -1.33 -5.94
CA LEU A 40 3.38 -2.24 -4.80
C LEU A 40 4.62 -3.16 -4.76
N LEU A 41 4.99 -3.74 -5.91
CA LEU A 41 6.19 -4.56 -6.04
C LEU A 41 7.48 -3.74 -5.79
N SER A 42 7.52 -2.49 -6.24
CA SER A 42 8.64 -1.58 -6.01
C SER A 42 8.80 -1.27 -4.52
N SER A 43 7.73 -0.86 -3.83
CA SER A 43 7.75 -0.57 -2.39
C SER A 43 8.12 -1.81 -1.58
N THR A 44 7.66 -2.99 -2.00
CA THR A 44 8.02 -4.27 -1.35
C THR A 44 9.51 -4.59 -1.47
N ARG A 45 10.14 -4.33 -2.62
CA ARG A 45 11.60 -4.45 -2.77
C ARG A 45 12.33 -3.42 -1.91
N ARG A 46 11.84 -2.18 -1.92
CA ARG A 46 12.39 -1.10 -1.09
C ARG A 46 12.37 -1.45 0.40
N LEU A 47 11.32 -2.13 0.88
CA LEU A 47 11.26 -2.59 2.27
C LEU A 47 12.42 -3.54 2.62
N GLN A 48 12.73 -4.49 1.73
CA GLN A 48 13.86 -5.40 1.95
C GLN A 48 15.20 -4.67 1.95
N GLU A 49 15.34 -3.62 1.12
CA GLU A 49 16.55 -2.81 1.08
C GLU A 49 16.71 -1.97 2.34
N ILE A 50 15.65 -1.27 2.77
CA ILE A 50 15.72 -0.38 3.94
C ILE A 50 15.94 -1.18 5.23
N LEU A 51 15.36 -2.38 5.33
CA LEU A 51 15.61 -3.30 6.44
C LEU A 51 17.09 -3.73 6.51
N LYS A 52 17.73 -4.03 5.38
CA LYS A 52 19.18 -4.32 5.34
C LYS A 52 20.04 -3.13 5.73
N LEU A 53 19.62 -1.91 5.38
CA LEU A 53 20.31 -0.70 5.80
C LEU A 53 20.12 -0.48 7.31
N TRP A 54 18.91 -0.65 7.82
CA TRP A 54 18.58 -0.56 9.24
C TRP A 54 19.42 -1.54 10.06
N SER A 55 19.56 -2.80 9.63
CA SER A 55 20.39 -3.80 10.33
C SER A 55 21.89 -3.48 10.38
N THR A 56 22.34 -2.44 9.67
CA THR A 56 23.72 -1.94 9.70
C THR A 56 23.78 -0.49 10.18
N GLU A 57 22.74 -0.04 10.88
CA GLU A 57 22.58 1.32 11.42
C GLU A 57 22.67 2.44 10.36
N ARG A 58 22.39 2.10 9.09
CA ARG A 58 22.40 3.05 7.96
C ARG A 58 21.01 3.53 7.55
N ALA A 59 19.98 3.09 8.26
CA ALA A 59 18.63 3.60 8.16
C ALA A 59 18.00 3.53 9.55
N THR A 60 17.00 4.38 9.79
CA THR A 60 16.28 4.47 11.05
C THR A 60 15.02 3.62 11.05
N GLU A 61 14.45 3.37 12.23
CA GLU A 61 13.12 2.76 12.37
C GLU A 61 12.05 3.58 11.62
N SER A 62 12.17 4.90 11.61
CA SER A 62 11.27 5.80 10.86
C SER A 62 11.33 5.53 9.36
N ASP A 63 12.53 5.35 8.79
CA ASP A 63 12.68 5.05 7.36
C ASP A 63 11.99 3.73 6.98
N VAL A 64 12.06 2.72 7.85
CA VAL A 64 11.37 1.43 7.64
C VAL A 64 9.85 1.61 7.73
N SER A 65 9.40 2.38 8.73
CA SER A 65 7.99 2.67 8.97
C SER A 65 7.35 3.44 7.82
N ASP A 66 8.05 4.42 7.25
CA ASP A 66 7.59 5.20 6.10
C ASP A 66 7.37 4.30 4.87
N VAL A 67 8.29 3.37 4.62
CA VAL A 67 8.14 2.40 3.53
C VAL A 67 6.96 1.46 3.78
N TYR A 68 6.72 1.04 5.03
CA TYR A 68 5.54 0.24 5.38
C TYR A 68 4.24 1.00 5.12
N VAL A 69 4.16 2.29 5.48
CA VAL A 69 3.00 3.14 5.17
C VAL A 69 2.78 3.23 3.65
N GLN A 70 3.86 3.42 2.88
CA GLN A 70 3.78 3.44 1.42
C GLN A 70 3.25 2.11 0.86
N ILE A 71 3.68 0.96 1.39
CA ILE A 71 3.15 -0.35 0.99
C ILE A 71 1.65 -0.43 1.25
N GLY A 72 1.17 0.03 2.41
CA GLY A 72 -0.26 0.08 2.72
C GLY A 72 -1.05 0.92 1.70
N HIS A 73 -0.53 2.09 1.33
CA HIS A 73 -1.12 2.94 0.30
C HIS A 73 -1.19 2.23 -1.07
N GLU A 74 -0.08 1.65 -1.54
CA GLU A 74 -0.04 0.94 -2.82
C GLU A 74 -0.91 -0.32 -2.82
N PHE A 75 -1.03 -0.98 -1.68
CA PHE A 75 -1.87 -2.14 -1.50
C PHE A 75 -3.36 -1.79 -1.66
N ASN A 76 -3.81 -0.72 -1.00
CA ASN A 76 -5.18 -0.21 -1.17
C ASN A 76 -5.45 0.27 -2.60
N ALA A 77 -4.50 0.98 -3.23
CA ALA A 77 -4.61 1.37 -4.64
C ALA A 77 -4.76 0.15 -5.56
N THR A 78 -4.04 -0.93 -5.26
CA THR A 78 -4.12 -2.19 -5.99
C THR A 78 -5.47 -2.87 -5.81
N ILE A 79 -5.98 -2.97 -4.57
CA ILE A 79 -7.34 -3.49 -4.30
C ILE A 79 -8.37 -2.71 -5.12
N ASN A 80 -8.33 -1.39 -5.05
CA ASN A 80 -9.25 -0.52 -5.76
C ASN A 80 -9.18 -0.77 -7.27
N ALA A 81 -7.97 -0.82 -7.84
CA ALA A 81 -7.80 -1.03 -9.28
C ALA A 81 -8.40 -2.37 -9.75
N PHE A 82 -8.23 -3.46 -9.00
CA PHE A 82 -8.82 -4.76 -9.33
C PHE A 82 -10.34 -4.82 -9.08
N ALA A 83 -10.85 -4.12 -8.07
CA ALA A 83 -12.28 -4.06 -7.76
C ALA A 83 -13.11 -3.50 -8.93
N HIS A 84 -12.55 -2.59 -9.73
CA HIS A 84 -13.20 -2.09 -10.96
C HIS A 84 -13.48 -3.18 -12.00
N TYR A 85 -12.76 -4.31 -11.93
CA TYR A 85 -12.94 -5.47 -12.80
C TYR A 85 -13.71 -6.62 -12.11
N GLY A 86 -14.31 -6.37 -10.94
CA GLY A 86 -14.97 -7.40 -10.14
C GLY A 86 -14.03 -8.46 -9.56
N ILE A 87 -12.74 -8.12 -9.42
CA ILE A 87 -11.72 -9.04 -8.91
C ILE A 87 -11.40 -8.65 -7.46
N GLU A 88 -11.84 -9.48 -6.52
CA GLU A 88 -11.61 -9.26 -5.10
C GLU A 88 -10.27 -9.83 -4.62
N LEU A 89 -9.60 -9.11 -3.72
CA LEU A 89 -8.28 -9.46 -3.16
C LEU A 89 -8.38 -10.05 -1.75
N ALA A 90 -9.52 -10.68 -1.42
CA ALA A 90 -9.82 -11.20 -0.07
C ALA A 90 -8.71 -12.13 0.51
N ASN A 91 -8.06 -12.90 -0.35
CA ASN A 91 -6.98 -13.83 0.02
C ASN A 91 -5.66 -13.16 0.42
N ILE A 92 -5.53 -11.84 0.29
CA ILE A 92 -4.34 -11.09 0.68
C ILE A 92 -4.62 -9.98 1.69
N HIS A 93 -5.87 -9.79 2.14
CA HIS A 93 -6.24 -8.74 3.09
C HIS A 93 -5.52 -8.86 4.45
N SER A 94 -5.07 -10.06 4.85
CA SER A 94 -4.31 -10.25 6.09
C SER A 94 -2.86 -9.74 6.00
N ILE A 95 -2.32 -9.55 4.79
CA ILE A 95 -0.89 -9.30 4.59
C ILE A 95 -0.39 -8.01 5.25
N PRO A 96 -1.08 -6.86 5.16
CA PRO A 96 -0.64 -5.67 5.89
C PRO A 96 -0.49 -5.91 7.40
N GLY A 97 -1.43 -6.65 8.00
CA GLY A 97 -1.38 -6.99 9.42
C GLY A 97 -0.26 -7.98 9.75
N GLU A 98 -0.07 -9.02 8.92
CA GLU A 98 1.05 -9.97 9.08
C GLU A 98 2.41 -9.26 8.94
N LEU A 99 2.53 -8.33 7.99
CA LEU A 99 3.75 -7.56 7.77
C LEU A 99 4.03 -6.64 8.96
N ARG A 100 2.99 -5.97 9.49
CA ARG A 100 3.11 -5.14 10.68
C ARG A 100 3.64 -5.92 11.87
N ALA A 101 3.10 -7.10 12.14
CA ALA A 101 3.53 -7.93 13.27
C ALA A 101 5.01 -8.33 13.16
N VAL A 102 5.48 -8.69 11.97
CA VAL A 102 6.90 -9.01 11.73
C VAL A 102 7.79 -7.78 11.91
N LEU A 103 7.35 -6.61 11.41
CA LEU A 103 8.11 -5.37 11.55
C LEU A 103 8.16 -4.88 12.99
N GLU A 104 7.05 -4.93 13.73
CA GLU A 104 7.00 -4.57 15.15
C GLU A 104 7.95 -5.43 15.98
N GLY A 105 7.99 -6.74 15.73
CA GLY A 105 8.95 -7.63 16.39
C GLY A 105 10.41 -7.33 16.03
N CYS A 106 10.68 -7.06 14.74
CA CYS A 106 12.03 -6.78 14.26
C CYS A 106 12.58 -5.46 14.80
N LEU A 107 11.76 -4.41 14.77
CA LEU A 107 12.16 -3.04 15.14
C LEU A 107 12.18 -2.81 16.66
N ALA A 108 11.62 -3.73 17.45
CA ALA A 108 11.72 -3.71 18.91
C ALA A 108 13.11 -4.11 19.43
N GLU A 109 13.94 -4.72 18.58
CA GLU A 109 15.31 -5.17 18.90
C GLU A 109 16.35 -4.13 18.46
N ASP A 110 17.56 -4.21 19.03
CA ASP A 110 18.69 -3.38 18.58
C ASP A 110 19.08 -3.74 17.13
N PRO A 111 19.33 -2.75 16.26
CA PRO A 111 19.63 -3.00 14.85
C PRO A 111 20.89 -3.84 14.67
N SER A 112 20.74 -5.05 14.13
CA SER A 112 21.87 -5.93 13.83
C SER A 112 21.58 -6.93 12.70
N PRO A 113 22.60 -7.42 11.98
CA PRO A 113 22.41 -8.46 10.96
C PRO A 113 21.80 -9.75 11.53
N GLN A 114 22.11 -10.10 12.78
CA GLN A 114 21.62 -11.30 13.46
C GLN A 114 20.11 -11.22 13.74
N VAL A 115 19.62 -10.05 14.17
CA VAL A 115 18.18 -9.79 14.29
C VAL A 115 17.53 -9.96 12.91
N MET A 116 18.09 -9.35 11.87
CA MET A 116 17.55 -9.48 10.51
C MET A 116 17.47 -10.93 10.02
N GLU A 117 18.51 -11.74 10.29
CA GLU A 117 18.52 -13.17 9.93
C GLU A 117 17.43 -13.96 10.65
N THR A 118 17.10 -13.58 11.90
CA THR A 118 16.03 -14.19 12.70
C THR A 118 14.64 -13.91 12.11
N PHE A 119 14.38 -12.67 11.68
CA PHE A 119 13.08 -12.26 11.12
C PHE A 119 12.94 -12.55 9.61
N GLN A 120 14.05 -12.79 8.90
CA GLN A 120 14.07 -13.07 7.46
C GLN A 120 13.13 -14.18 6.97
N PRO A 121 12.98 -15.33 7.66
CA PRO A 121 12.05 -16.38 7.26
C PRO A 121 10.59 -15.92 7.25
N GLU A 122 10.17 -15.20 8.28
CA GLU A 122 8.80 -14.69 8.41
C GLU A 122 8.53 -13.59 7.39
N LEU A 123 9.46 -12.64 7.23
CA LEU A 123 9.36 -11.61 6.20
C LEU A 123 9.24 -12.23 4.81
N ARG A 124 10.09 -13.19 4.45
CA ARG A 124 10.01 -13.90 3.16
C ARG A 124 8.66 -14.59 2.97
N LYS A 125 8.10 -15.19 4.03
CA LYS A 125 6.78 -15.84 3.98
C LYS A 125 5.67 -14.83 3.67
N VAL A 126 5.63 -13.69 4.36
CA VAL A 126 4.62 -12.64 4.13
C VAL A 126 4.76 -12.06 2.71
N LEU A 127 5.99 -11.76 2.28
CA LEU A 127 6.25 -11.25 0.93
C LEU A 127 5.90 -12.28 -0.15
N TYR A 128 6.20 -13.56 0.07
CA TYR A 128 5.83 -14.62 -0.87
C TYR A 128 4.30 -14.75 -1.03
N LYS A 129 3.54 -14.71 0.08
CA LYS A 129 2.08 -14.69 0.04
C LYS A 129 1.56 -13.51 -0.78
N LEU A 130 2.16 -12.33 -0.61
CA LEU A 130 1.80 -11.13 -1.37
C LEU A 130 2.01 -11.33 -2.86
N LEU A 131 3.21 -11.76 -3.24
CA LEU A 131 3.57 -11.99 -4.64
C LEU A 131 2.67 -13.05 -5.30
N LYS A 132 2.40 -14.15 -4.59
CA LYS A 132 1.53 -15.22 -5.12
C LYS A 132 0.07 -14.79 -5.24
N GLY A 133 -0.45 -14.10 -4.24
CA GLY A 133 -1.81 -13.56 -4.30
C GLY A 133 -1.96 -12.55 -5.44
N LEU A 134 -0.96 -11.68 -5.64
CA LEU A 134 -0.97 -10.70 -6.72
C LEU A 134 -0.87 -11.36 -8.10
N GLN A 135 0.02 -12.34 -8.26
CA GLN A 135 0.18 -13.10 -9.51
C GLN A 135 -1.14 -13.77 -9.92
N ALA A 136 -1.78 -14.50 -9.02
CA ALA A 136 -3.05 -15.17 -9.31
C ALA A 136 -4.16 -14.19 -9.77
N ARG A 137 -4.16 -12.96 -9.26
CA ARG A 137 -5.12 -11.92 -9.63
C ARG A 137 -4.78 -11.27 -10.97
N GLN A 138 -3.50 -11.06 -11.25
CA GLN A 138 -3.06 -10.61 -12.58
C GLN A 138 -3.43 -11.61 -13.67
N ASP A 139 -3.28 -12.91 -13.42
CA ASP A 139 -3.68 -13.95 -14.37
C ASP A 139 -5.21 -13.95 -14.59
N SER A 140 -5.99 -13.81 -13.52
CA SER A 140 -7.46 -13.67 -13.58
C SER A 140 -7.88 -12.42 -14.37
N TRP A 141 -7.22 -11.29 -14.14
CA TRP A 141 -7.49 -10.02 -14.83
C TRP A 141 -7.14 -10.09 -16.32
N ARG A 142 -6.02 -10.70 -16.68
CA ARG A 142 -5.66 -10.93 -18.10
C ARG A 142 -6.71 -11.78 -18.80
N ALA A 143 -7.16 -12.88 -18.17
CA ALA A 143 -8.21 -13.73 -18.73
C ALA A 143 -9.54 -12.98 -18.91
N ALA A 144 -9.93 -12.15 -17.94
CA ALA A 144 -11.15 -11.35 -18.02
C ALA A 144 -11.08 -10.28 -19.12
N THR A 145 -9.93 -9.60 -19.25
CA THR A 145 -9.74 -8.53 -20.24
C THR A 145 -9.66 -9.09 -21.66
N GLN A 146 -9.03 -10.25 -21.85
CA GLN A 146 -8.94 -10.92 -23.16
C GLN A 146 -10.35 -11.33 -23.66
N ARG A 147 -11.15 -11.97 -22.79
CA ARG A 147 -12.55 -12.33 -23.11
C ARG A 147 -13.42 -11.13 -23.50
N ASN A 148 -13.18 -9.98 -22.89
CA ASN A 148 -13.94 -8.76 -23.20
C ASN A 148 -13.54 -8.16 -24.56
N ALA A 149 -12.26 -8.27 -24.93
CA ALA A 149 -11.77 -7.86 -26.25
C ALA A 149 -12.31 -8.78 -27.36
N ASP A 150 -12.37 -10.08 -27.12
CA ASP A 150 -12.92 -11.06 -28.08
C ASP A 150 -14.42 -10.86 -28.31
N HIS A 151 -15.22 -10.64 -27.25
CA HIS A 151 -16.65 -10.32 -27.41
C HIS A 151 -16.90 -9.03 -28.19
N HIS A 152 -16.09 -7.98 -27.97
CA HIS A 152 -16.21 -6.72 -28.70
C HIS A 152 -15.84 -6.89 -30.19
N ALA A 153 -14.81 -7.68 -30.50
CA ALA A 153 -14.43 -7.99 -31.87
C ALA A 153 -15.53 -8.79 -32.61
N GLN A 154 -16.15 -9.75 -31.94
CA GLN A 154 -17.20 -10.60 -32.53
C GLN A 154 -18.52 -9.84 -32.77
N MET A 155 -18.75 -8.75 -32.03
CA MET A 155 -19.93 -7.89 -32.22
C MET A 155 -19.78 -6.92 -33.41
N LEU A 156 -18.54 -6.56 -33.77
CA LEU A 156 -18.24 -5.71 -34.92
C LEU A 156 -18.24 -6.47 -36.25
N ASP A 157 -18.06 -7.79 -36.22
CA ASP A 157 -18.10 -8.67 -37.41
C ASP A 157 -19.53 -9.02 -37.85
N LEU A 158 -20.52 -8.77 -36.99
CA LEU A 158 -21.94 -9.05 -37.21
C LEU A 158 -22.77 -7.82 -37.63
N ALA A 159 -22.13 -6.67 -37.89
CA ALA A 159 -22.76 -5.42 -38.32
C ALA A 159 -22.25 -4.99 -39.71
#